data_AF-A0A835H8C0-F1
#
_entry.id   AF-A0A835H8C0-F1
#
_cell.length_a   1.000
_cell.length_b   1.000
_cell.length_c   1.000
_cell.angle_alpha   90.00
_cell.angle_beta   90.00
_cell.angle_gamma   90.00
#
_symmetry.space_group_name_H-M   'P 1'
#
loop_
_entity.id
_entity.type
_entity.pdbx_description
1 polymer ?
#
loop_
_entity_poly.entity_id
_entity_poly.type
_entity_poly.pdbx_seq_one_letter_code
_entity_poly.pdbx_strand_id
1 'polypeptide(L)'
;MIDIAGNEFMINGLKGMQILSGSISLSHVEDVVRAHIFLAEEESASGRYICSPINTNFHELAKFLNKTYPQYKVPTDFGDFSANAKLILSSEKLTKESFSFKYGIEEIYDQSIEYFKKVGPLQE
;
A
#
# COMPACT_ATOMS: atom_id res chain seq x y z
N MET A 1 7.74 3.02 -6.14
CA MET A 1 9.04 3.51 -5.63
C MET A 1 8.78 3.92 -4.19
N ILE A 2 9.30 3.18 -3.22
CA ILE A 2 9.09 3.44 -1.80
C ILE A 2 10.45 3.87 -1.28
N ASP A 3 10.68 5.18 -1.21
CA ASP A 3 11.83 5.71 -0.47
C ASP A 3 11.30 6.19 0.89
N ILE A 4 11.76 5.49 1.92
CA ILE A 4 11.30 5.57 3.30
C ILE A 4 12.06 6.72 4.02
N ALA A 5 13.13 7.25 3.42
CA ALA A 5 14.05 8.22 4.02
C ALA A 5 13.57 9.70 3.98
N GLY A 6 12.32 9.96 3.58
CA GLY A 6 11.75 11.31 3.65
C GLY A 6 12.22 12.27 2.56
N ASN A 7 12.55 11.77 1.35
CA ASN A 7 12.76 12.62 0.19
C ASN A 7 11.49 13.46 -0.09
N GLU A 8 11.64 14.78 -0.13
CA GLU A 8 10.54 15.74 -0.28
C GLU A 8 9.68 15.48 -1.53
N PHE A 9 10.31 15.08 -2.64
CA PHE A 9 9.59 14.71 -3.87
C PHE A 9 8.64 13.53 -3.64
N MET A 10 9.10 12.50 -2.92
CA MET A 10 8.33 11.29 -2.65
C MET A 10 7.24 11.52 -1.60
N ILE A 11 7.54 12.31 -0.55
CA ILE A 11 6.54 12.77 0.42
C ILE A 11 5.42 13.51 -0.30
N ASN A 12 5.77 14.46 -1.17
CA ASN A 12 4.77 15.23 -1.93
C ASN A 12 4.00 14.34 -2.92
N GLY A 13 4.65 13.31 -3.49
CA GLY A 13 3.98 12.27 -4.27
C GLY A 13 2.92 11.51 -3.47
N LEU A 14 3.24 11.02 -2.27
CA LEU A 14 2.29 10.30 -1.40
C LEU A 14 1.15 11.21 -0.93
N LYS A 15 1.45 12.46 -0.56
CA LYS A 15 0.44 13.48 -0.24
C LYS A 15 -0.49 13.71 -1.44
N GLY A 16 0.07 13.85 -2.63
CA GLY A 16 -0.68 14.00 -3.89
C GLY A 16 -1.57 12.81 -4.18
N MET A 17 -1.08 11.58 -4.01
CA MET A 17 -1.89 10.37 -4.17
C MET A 17 -3.08 10.34 -3.21
N GLN A 18 -2.89 10.68 -1.94
CA GLN A 18 -4.02 10.77 -1.00
C GLN A 18 -5.02 11.85 -1.42
N ILE A 19 -4.56 13.01 -1.90
CA ILE A 19 -5.46 14.09 -2.37
C ILE A 19 -6.29 13.63 -3.57
N LEU A 20 -5.65 13.02 -4.57
CA LEU A 20 -6.27 12.64 -5.84
C LEU A 20 -7.16 11.40 -5.72
N SER A 21 -6.65 10.36 -5.05
CA SER A 21 -7.33 9.06 -4.91
C SER A 21 -8.20 8.98 -3.66
N GLY A 22 -8.12 9.95 -2.76
CA GLY A 22 -8.87 10.00 -1.50
C GLY A 22 -8.33 9.08 -0.40
N SER A 23 -7.34 8.23 -0.69
CA SER A 23 -6.71 7.32 0.28
C SER A 23 -5.35 6.86 -0.23
N ILE A 24 -4.57 6.21 0.65
CA ILE A 24 -3.42 5.40 0.25
C ILE A 24 -3.86 3.94 0.36
N SER A 25 -3.97 3.27 -0.78
CA SER A 25 -4.42 1.89 -0.86
C SER A 25 -3.30 1.00 -1.41
N LEU A 26 -3.10 -0.17 -0.81
CA LEU A 26 -1.96 -1.04 -1.10
C LEU A 26 -2.42 -2.48 -1.32
N SER A 27 -1.73 -3.14 -2.24
CA SER A 27 -1.89 -4.56 -2.54
C SER A 27 -0.52 -5.17 -2.78
N HIS A 28 -0.31 -6.38 -2.30
CA HIS A 28 0.87 -7.14 -2.68
C HIS A 28 0.77 -7.57 -4.13
N VAL A 29 1.86 -7.50 -4.90
CA VAL A 29 1.86 -7.85 -6.32
C VAL A 29 1.43 -9.31 -6.54
N GLU A 30 1.81 -10.22 -5.64
CA GLU A 30 1.38 -11.61 -5.73
C GLU A 30 -0.12 -11.77 -5.46
N ASP A 31 -0.69 -11.00 -4.52
CA ASP A 31 -2.15 -11.05 -4.30
C ASP A 31 -2.91 -10.52 -5.52
N VAL A 32 -2.38 -9.50 -6.20
CA VAL A 32 -2.93 -9.03 -7.47
C VAL A 32 -2.89 -10.14 -8.52
N VAL A 33 -1.76 -10.83 -8.70
CA VAL A 33 -1.64 -11.94 -9.66
C VAL A 33 -2.58 -13.09 -9.31
N ARG A 34 -2.65 -13.48 -8.03
CA ARG A 34 -3.57 -14.50 -7.54
C ARG A 34 -5.02 -14.13 -7.80
N ALA A 35 -5.40 -12.87 -7.61
CA ALA A 35 -6.75 -12.40 -7.89
C ALA A 35 -7.08 -12.46 -9.40
N HIS A 36 -6.11 -12.17 -10.26
CA HIS A 36 -6.29 -12.31 -11.72
C HIS A 36 -6.54 -13.77 -12.12
N ILE A 37 -5.73 -14.70 -11.61
CA ILE A 37 -5.90 -16.15 -11.89
C ILE A 37 -7.26 -16.62 -11.35
N PHE A 38 -7.56 -16.30 -10.09
CA PHE A 38 -8.80 -16.68 -9.43
C PHE A 38 -10.04 -16.22 -10.22
N LEU A 39 -10.09 -14.94 -10.63
CA LEU A 39 -11.23 -14.39 -11.38
C LEU A 39 -11.31 -14.90 -12.82
N ALA A 40 -10.20 -15.38 -13.40
CA ALA A 40 -10.21 -16.00 -14.72
C ALA A 40 -10.76 -17.44 -14.69
N GLU A 41 -10.66 -18.12 -13.55
CA GLU A 41 -11.15 -19.49 -13.33
C GLU A 41 -12.59 -19.52 -12.77
N GLU A 42 -13.02 -18.45 -12.09
CA GLU A 42 -14.34 -18.37 -11.46
C GLU A 42 -15.46 -18.09 -12.47
N GLU A 43 -16.30 -19.09 -12.75
CA GLU A 43 -17.38 -18.99 -13.75
C GLU A 43 -18.41 -17.90 -13.43
N SER A 44 -18.61 -17.61 -12.15
CA SER A 44 -19.56 -16.58 -11.70
C SER A 44 -18.99 -15.15 -11.77
N ALA A 45 -17.68 -15.01 -12.00
CA ALA A 45 -17.02 -13.71 -11.99
C ALA A 45 -17.53 -12.80 -13.11
N SER A 46 -17.89 -11.57 -12.77
CA SER A 46 -18.45 -10.63 -13.75
C SER A 46 -18.12 -9.17 -13.46
N GLY A 47 -17.85 -8.41 -14.52
CA GLY A 47 -17.57 -6.98 -14.45
C GLY A 47 -16.24 -6.66 -13.79
N ARG A 48 -16.22 -5.66 -12.91
CA ARG A 48 -14.98 -5.13 -12.29
C ARG A 48 -14.85 -5.60 -10.84
N TYR A 49 -13.61 -5.84 -10.41
CA TYR A 49 -13.25 -6.18 -9.04
C TYR A 49 -12.17 -5.22 -8.53
N ILE A 50 -12.32 -4.76 -7.29
CA ILE A 50 -11.27 -4.03 -6.58
C ILE A 50 -10.43 -5.06 -5.84
N CYS A 51 -9.11 -4.97 -6.02
CA CYS A 51 -8.13 -5.84 -5.38
C CYS A 51 -7.19 -4.97 -4.54
N SER A 52 -7.65 -4.57 -3.36
CA SER A 52 -6.93 -3.73 -2.40
C SER A 52 -7.34 -4.07 -0.96
N PRO A 53 -6.58 -4.93 -0.25
CA PRO A 53 -6.90 -5.30 1.12
C PRO A 53 -6.58 -4.20 2.14
N ILE A 54 -5.62 -3.33 1.82
CA ILE A 54 -5.11 -2.34 2.76
C ILE A 54 -5.59 -0.96 2.34
N ASN A 55 -6.16 -0.24 3.31
CA ASN A 55 -6.48 1.17 3.22
C ASN A 55 -5.80 1.87 4.39
N THR A 56 -5.08 2.94 4.10
CA THR A 56 -4.44 3.78 5.09
C THR A 56 -4.44 5.24 4.63
N ASN A 57 -3.96 6.12 5.49
CA ASN A 57 -3.62 7.48 5.13
C ASN A 57 -2.12 7.71 5.30
N PHE A 58 -1.66 8.83 4.77
CA PHE A 58 -0.26 9.25 4.78
C PHE A 58 0.35 9.26 6.18
N HIS A 59 -0.39 9.73 7.19
CA HIS A 59 0.13 9.83 8.55
C HIS A 59 0.22 8.47 9.23
N GLU A 60 -0.80 7.62 9.06
CA GLU A 60 -0.78 6.24 9.54
C GLU A 60 0.36 5.45 8.91
N LEU A 61 0.53 5.59 7.60
CA LEU A 61 1.61 4.93 6.89
C LEU A 61 2.99 5.41 7.38
N ALA A 62 3.18 6.72 7.52
CA ALA A 62 4.45 7.27 8.03
C ALA A 62 4.75 6.80 9.46
N LYS A 63 3.74 6.78 10.34
CA LYS A 63 3.88 6.26 11.71
C LYS A 63 4.20 4.77 11.72
N PHE A 64 3.54 3.99 10.87
CA PHE A 64 3.84 2.56 10.70
C PHE A 64 5.30 2.37 10.28
N LEU A 65 5.75 3.06 9.23
CA LEU A 65 7.12 2.91 8.73
C LEU A 65 8.18 3.39 9.73
N ASN A 66 7.93 4.51 10.43
CA ASN A 66 8.83 5.01 11.48
C ASN A 66 8.99 3.98 12.61
N LYS A 67 7.88 3.35 13.03
CA LYS A 67 7.88 2.36 14.11
C LYS A 67 8.51 1.04 13.69
N THR A 68 8.18 0.53 12.50
CA THR A 68 8.60 -0.79 12.02
C THR A 68 10.03 -0.77 11.49
N TYR A 69 10.48 0.35 10.91
CA TYR A 69 11.81 0.50 10.32
C TYR A 69 12.54 1.74 10.83
N PRO A 70 12.87 1.81 12.13
CA PRO A 70 13.45 3.00 12.75
C PRO A 70 14.80 3.42 12.14
N GLN A 71 15.53 2.49 11.50
CA GLN A 71 16.79 2.78 10.82
C GLN A 71 16.66 3.83 9.71
N TYR A 72 15.52 3.90 9.03
CA TYR A 72 15.31 4.84 7.92
C TYR A 72 14.79 6.23 8.36
N LYS A 73 14.58 6.44 9.67
CA LYS A 73 14.24 7.74 10.27
C LYS A 73 13.09 8.48 9.56
N VAL A 74 12.03 7.74 9.23
CA VAL A 74 10.85 8.29 8.53
C VAL A 74 10.27 9.46 9.33
N PRO A 75 10.11 10.65 8.73
CA PRO A 75 9.45 11.75 9.42
C PRO A 75 8.01 11.38 9.79
N THR A 76 7.51 11.89 10.91
CA THR A 76 6.11 11.71 11.33
C THR A 76 5.38 13.03 11.58
N ASP A 77 6.11 14.15 11.48
CA ASP A 77 5.56 15.50 11.54
C ASP A 77 5.56 16.10 10.13
N PHE A 78 4.38 16.50 9.67
CA PHE A 78 4.15 16.97 8.31
C PHE A 78 3.33 18.26 8.25
N GLY A 79 3.29 19.01 9.36
CA GLY A 79 2.51 20.23 9.51
C GLY A 79 1.01 19.99 9.31
N ASP A 80 0.34 20.93 8.64
CA ASP A 80 -1.13 20.95 8.51
C ASP A 80 -1.69 20.02 7.42
N PHE A 81 -0.92 19.03 6.96
CA PHE A 81 -1.44 18.07 5.99
C PHE A 81 -2.56 17.24 6.63
N SER A 82 -3.69 17.06 5.92
CA SER A 82 -4.81 16.30 6.47
C SER A 82 -4.44 14.84 6.74
N ALA A 83 -4.65 14.41 7.98
CA ALA A 83 -4.49 13.01 8.37
C ALA A 83 -5.63 12.11 7.88
N ASN A 84 -6.79 12.67 7.52
CA ASN A 84 -7.94 11.83 7.21
C ASN A 84 -7.94 11.39 5.74
N ALA A 85 -8.00 10.08 5.52
CA ALA A 85 -8.42 9.53 4.24
C ALA A 85 -9.89 9.91 3.99
N LYS A 86 -10.20 10.32 2.76
CA LYS A 86 -11.55 10.68 2.32
C LYS A 86 -12.33 9.47 1.83
N LEU A 87 -11.65 8.39 1.45
CA LEU A 87 -12.24 7.19 0.85
C LEU A 87 -11.64 5.91 1.46
N ILE A 88 -12.39 4.82 1.33
CA ILE A 88 -11.93 3.47 1.63
C ILE A 88 -12.28 2.61 0.41
N LEU A 89 -11.30 1.93 -0.17
CA LEU A 89 -11.52 0.96 -1.23
C LEU A 89 -11.99 -0.35 -0.63
N SER A 90 -13.17 -0.82 -1.05
CA SER A 90 -13.72 -2.09 -0.61
C SER A 90 -13.42 -3.19 -1.63
N SER A 91 -12.69 -4.21 -1.17
CA SER A 91 -12.48 -5.46 -1.91
C SER A 91 -13.51 -6.53 -1.56
N GLU A 92 -14.62 -6.15 -0.90
CA GLU A 92 -15.65 -7.11 -0.44
C GLU A 92 -16.23 -7.94 -1.58
N LYS A 93 -16.38 -7.35 -2.76
CA LYS A 93 -16.90 -8.11 -3.91
C LYS A 93 -15.97 -9.28 -4.24
N LEU A 94 -14.65 -9.05 -4.23
CA LEU A 94 -13.65 -10.08 -4.50
C LEU A 94 -13.63 -11.14 -3.38
N THR A 95 -13.69 -10.72 -2.11
CA THR A 95 -13.68 -11.68 -1.00
C THR A 95 -14.98 -12.45 -0.85
N LYS A 96 -16.12 -11.92 -1.33
CA LYS A 96 -17.40 -12.63 -1.43
C LYS A 96 -17.38 -13.78 -2.43
N GLU A 97 -16.51 -13.71 -3.45
CA GLU A 97 -16.23 -14.87 -4.32
C GLU A 97 -15.34 -15.93 -3.64
N SER A 98 -15.01 -15.78 -2.36
CA SER A 98 -14.10 -16.66 -1.60
C SER A 98 -12.60 -16.45 -1.88
N PHE A 99 -12.22 -15.36 -2.56
CA PHE A 99 -10.81 -14.96 -2.66
C PHE A 99 -10.27 -14.51 -1.30
N SER A 100 -9.09 -14.99 -0.92
CA SER A 100 -8.38 -14.59 0.30
C SER A 100 -7.02 -13.96 0.00
N PHE A 101 -6.83 -12.75 0.52
CA PHE A 101 -5.54 -12.08 0.54
C PHE A 101 -4.57 -12.81 1.46
N LYS A 102 -3.31 -12.91 1.04
CA LYS A 102 -2.24 -13.57 1.82
C LYS A 102 -1.36 -12.58 2.56
N TYR A 103 -1.24 -11.35 2.04
CA TYR A 103 -0.20 -10.42 2.48
C TYR A 103 -0.81 -9.17 3.12
N GLY A 104 -0.33 -8.85 4.32
CA GLY A 104 -0.63 -7.62 5.02
C GLY A 104 0.36 -6.51 4.67
N ILE A 105 0.23 -5.38 5.38
CA ILE A 105 1.08 -4.21 5.15
C ILE A 105 2.54 -4.47 5.56
N GLU A 106 2.75 -5.28 6.59
CA GLU A 106 4.09 -5.69 7.06
C GLU A 106 4.81 -6.48 5.99
N GLU A 107 4.21 -7.55 5.45
CA GLU A 107 4.85 -8.37 4.43
C GLU A 107 5.10 -7.59 3.13
N ILE A 108 4.20 -6.67 2.75
CA ILE A 108 4.40 -5.80 1.57
C ILE A 108 5.65 -4.95 1.75
N TYR A 109 5.84 -4.32 2.90
CA TYR A 109 6.98 -3.44 3.12
C TYR A 109 8.26 -4.22 3.38
N ASP A 110 8.22 -5.33 4.10
CA ASP A 110 9.38 -6.19 4.34
C ASP A 110 9.97 -6.68 3.01
N GLN A 111 9.14 -7.25 2.13
CA GLN A 111 9.59 -7.73 0.83
C GLN A 111 10.03 -6.59 -0.09
N SER A 112 9.35 -5.44 -0.05
CA SER A 112 9.76 -4.26 -0.82
C SER A 112 11.14 -3.76 -0.38
N ILE A 113 11.38 -3.68 0.93
CA ILE A 113 12.66 -3.24 1.50
C ILE A 113 13.76 -4.26 1.16
N GLU A 114 13.52 -5.56 1.34
CA GLU A 114 14.48 -6.60 1.00
C GLU A 114 14.86 -6.54 -0.49
N TYR A 115 13.86 -6.40 -1.36
CA TYR A 115 14.06 -6.22 -2.79
C TYR A 115 14.94 -5.00 -3.07
N PHE A 116 14.60 -3.83 -2.52
CA PHE A 116 15.37 -2.61 -2.78
C PHE A 116 16.75 -2.61 -2.15
N LYS A 117 17.00 -3.34 -1.05
CA LYS A 117 18.36 -3.57 -0.53
C LYS A 117 19.21 -4.39 -1.51
N LYS A 118 18.60 -5.34 -2.21
CA LYS A 118 19.29 -6.25 -3.14
C LYS A 118 19.54 -5.61 -4.51
N VAL A 119 18.58 -4.86 -5.04
CA VAL A 119 18.61 -4.39 -6.43
C VAL A 119 18.37 -2.89 -6.61
N GLY A 120 18.09 -2.17 -5.53
CA GLY A 120 17.66 -0.77 -5.56
C GLY A 120 18.62 0.18 -4.86
N PRO A 121 18.29 1.48 -4.86
CA PRO A 121 19.14 2.54 -4.29
C PRO A 121 18.95 2.71 -2.78
N LEU A 122 18.31 1.77 -2.07
CA LEU A 122 18.03 1.94 -0.63
C LEU A 122 19.35 1.86 0.15
N GLN A 123 19.83 3.02 0.60
CA GLN A 123 21.01 3.15 1.47
C GLN A 123 20.58 3.03 2.93
N GLU A 124 21.47 2.50 3.77
CA GLU A 124 21.29 2.37 5.22
C GLU A 124 21.23 3.72 5.93
#